data_AF-A0A1I6GQF2-F1
#
_entry.id   AF-A0A1I6GQF2-F1
#
_cell.length_a   1.000
_cell.length_b   1.000
_cell.length_c   1.000
_cell.angle_alpha   90.00
_cell.angle_beta   90.00
_cell.angle_gamma   90.00
#
_symmetry.space_group_name_H-M   'P 1'
#
loop_
_entity.id
_entity.type
_entity.pdbx_description
1 polymer ?
#
loop_
_entity_poly.entity_id
_entity_poly.type
_entity_poly.pdbx_seq_one_letter_code
_entity_poly.pdbx_strand_id
1 'polypeptide(L)'
;MYIQAFFVAVFGLAAIGFGVVVFRTSSMVRSALALLFSQTAVGCMFLAMQSEFLGVLQIMMMATEMSIMAIFMVMFMMDPGGLGGMDMSHQKRFSLGAGGIAAATAIAVALLSDWGPVTAEAPDAAMQTRELGFEMLGRSMLIFETAAVTILTAMIAATATAIPAREPANHDHKETSR
;
A
#
# COMPACT_ATOMS: atom_id res chain seq x y z
N MET A 1 -2.55 29.67 2.37
CA MET A 1 -3.21 29.00 1.23
C MET A 1 -2.28 28.73 0.04
N TYR A 2 -1.65 29.73 -0.61
CA TYR A 2 -0.83 29.47 -1.82
C TYR A 2 0.38 28.56 -1.59
N ILE A 3 1.09 28.71 -0.46
CA ILE A 3 2.24 27.87 -0.11
C ILE A 3 1.82 26.42 0.09
N GLN A 4 0.72 26.19 0.81
CA GLN A 4 0.14 24.86 1.01
C GLN A 4 -0.26 24.21 -0.32
N ALA A 5 -0.98 24.94 -1.19
CA ALA A 5 -1.36 24.45 -2.51
C ALA A 5 -0.14 24.09 -3.37
N PHE A 6 0.94 24.89 -3.28
CA PHE A 6 2.20 24.60 -3.97
C PHE A 6 2.82 23.28 -3.47
N PHE A 7 2.95 23.08 -2.16
CA PHE A 7 3.50 21.83 -1.61
C PHE A 7 2.62 20.62 -1.96
N VAL A 8 1.30 20.75 -1.86
CA VAL A 8 0.35 19.71 -2.25
C VAL A 8 0.49 19.35 -3.73
N ALA A 9 0.62 20.34 -4.61
CA ALA A 9 0.83 20.11 -6.04
C ALA A 9 2.17 19.41 -6.32
N VAL A 10 3.25 19.85 -5.67
CA VAL A 10 4.60 19.24 -5.83
C VAL A 10 4.60 17.78 -5.36
N PHE A 11 4.09 17.50 -4.17
CA PHE A 11 4.04 16.13 -3.65
C PHE A 11 3.04 15.24 -4.41
N GLY A 12 1.91 15.79 -4.84
CA GLY A 12 0.95 15.07 -5.68
C GLY A 12 1.54 14.70 -7.05
N LEU A 13 2.24 15.64 -7.71
CA LEU A 13 2.94 15.36 -8.96
C LEU A 13 4.08 14.36 -8.77
N ALA A 14 4.82 14.44 -7.65
CA ALA A 14 5.84 13.47 -7.31
C ALA A 14 5.24 12.06 -7.11
N ALA A 15 4.12 11.95 -6.39
CA ALA A 15 3.42 10.68 -6.19
C ALA A 15 2.98 10.05 -7.53
N ILE A 16 2.37 10.85 -8.42
CA ILE A 16 2.01 10.38 -9.76
C ILE A 16 3.25 9.97 -10.56
N GLY A 17 4.32 10.78 -10.52
CA GLY A 17 5.57 10.50 -11.22
C GLY A 17 6.19 9.18 -10.79
N PHE A 18 6.33 8.95 -9.49
CA PHE A 18 6.82 7.70 -8.94
C PHE A 18 5.88 6.53 -9.22
N GLY A 19 4.57 6.73 -9.14
CA GLY A 19 3.56 5.73 -9.53
C GLY A 19 3.69 5.29 -10.99
N VAL A 20 3.96 6.21 -11.91
CA VAL A 20 4.25 5.86 -13.32
C VAL A 20 5.55 5.06 -13.44
N VAL A 21 6.58 5.39 -12.67
CA VAL A 21 7.87 4.67 -12.67
C VAL A 21 7.70 3.21 -12.23
N VAL A 22 6.77 2.90 -11.33
CA VAL A 22 6.45 1.51 -10.91
C VAL A 22 6.11 0.64 -12.11
N PHE A 23 5.27 1.14 -13.03
CA PHE A 23 4.83 0.39 -14.22
C PHE A 23 5.84 0.39 -15.37
N ARG A 24 6.76 1.36 -15.40
CA ARG A 24 7.80 1.43 -16.45
C ARG A 24 9.05 0.63 -16.13
N THR A 25 9.23 0.27 -14.87
CA THR A 25 10.42 -0.40 -14.40
C THR A 25 10.27 -1.91 -14.53
N SER A 26 11.29 -2.57 -15.10
CA SER A 26 11.31 -4.03 -15.24
C SER A 26 11.77 -4.76 -13.97
N SER A 27 12.63 -4.12 -13.16
CA SER A 27 13.09 -4.70 -11.90
C SER A 27 12.05 -4.51 -10.81
N MET A 28 11.65 -5.62 -10.21
CA MET A 28 10.66 -5.64 -9.14
C MET A 28 11.10 -4.78 -7.95
N VAL A 29 12.40 -4.77 -7.63
CA VAL A 29 12.99 -4.03 -6.49
C VAL A 29 12.89 -2.53 -6.71
N ARG A 30 13.27 -2.09 -7.90
CA ARG A 30 13.19 -0.68 -8.27
C ARG A 30 11.73 -0.22 -8.36
N SER A 31 10.80 -1.09 -8.76
CA SER A 31 9.37 -0.80 -8.69
C SER A 31 8.86 -0.68 -7.25
N ALA A 32 9.28 -1.57 -6.33
CA ALA A 32 8.92 -1.48 -4.91
C ALA A 32 9.45 -0.17 -4.26
N LEU A 33 10.70 0.20 -4.54
CA LEU A 33 11.27 1.46 -4.07
C LEU A 33 10.59 2.69 -4.69
N ALA A 34 10.23 2.64 -5.97
CA ALA A 34 9.46 3.71 -6.59
C ALA A 34 8.08 3.85 -5.91
N LEU A 35 7.42 2.75 -5.59
CA LEU A 35 6.13 2.77 -4.88
C LEU A 35 6.26 3.30 -3.45
N LEU A 36 7.36 2.95 -2.74
CA LEU A 36 7.71 3.55 -1.44
C LEU A 36 7.80 5.08 -1.52
N PHE A 37 8.51 5.61 -2.52
CA PHE A 37 8.59 7.07 -2.72
C PHE A 37 7.23 7.68 -3.09
N SER A 38 6.41 6.98 -3.88
CA SER A 38 5.04 7.40 -4.19
C SER A 38 4.20 7.54 -2.92
N GLN A 39 4.17 6.52 -2.06
CA GLN A 39 3.39 6.59 -0.81
C GLN A 39 3.96 7.52 0.24
N THR A 40 5.28 7.68 0.26
CA THR A 40 5.92 8.70 1.11
C THR A 40 5.52 10.11 0.65
N ALA A 41 5.45 10.37 -0.66
CA ALA A 41 4.98 11.64 -1.20
C ALA A 41 3.50 11.91 -0.84
N VAL A 42 2.64 10.88 -0.83
CA VAL A 42 1.27 10.98 -0.32
C VAL A 42 1.26 11.31 1.18
N GLY A 43 2.13 10.70 1.97
CA GLY A 43 2.30 11.05 3.38
C GLY A 43 2.71 12.52 3.59
N CYS A 44 3.65 13.03 2.79
CA CYS A 44 4.04 14.43 2.78
C CYS A 44 2.88 15.36 2.36
N MET A 45 2.00 14.91 1.47
CA MET A 45 0.79 15.64 1.09
C MET A 45 -0.17 15.79 2.29
N PHE A 46 -0.35 14.74 3.11
CA PHE A 46 -1.13 14.85 4.36
C PHE A 46 -0.51 15.84 5.35
N LEU A 47 0.81 15.85 5.50
CA LEU A 47 1.50 16.84 6.33
C LEU A 47 1.29 18.27 5.80
N ALA A 48 1.36 18.46 4.48
CA ALA A 48 1.08 19.75 3.87
C ALA A 48 -0.38 20.19 4.10
N MET A 49 -1.31 19.24 4.21
CA MET A 49 -2.73 19.49 4.52
C MET A 49 -3.05 19.59 6.02
N GLN A 50 -2.03 19.71 6.88
CA GLN A 50 -2.19 19.82 8.34
C GLN A 50 -2.91 18.61 8.97
N SER A 51 -2.74 17.42 8.38
CA SER A 51 -3.16 16.14 8.95
C SER A 51 -1.93 15.41 9.44
N GLU A 52 -1.33 15.86 10.55
CA GLU A 52 -0.01 15.37 10.97
C GLU A 52 -0.05 13.90 11.36
N PHE A 53 -1.06 13.50 12.14
CA PHE A 53 -1.21 12.11 12.57
C PHE A 53 -1.29 11.15 11.39
N LEU A 54 -2.16 11.46 10.41
CA LEU A 54 -2.33 10.62 9.23
C LEU A 54 -1.07 10.60 8.35
N GLY A 55 -0.42 11.76 8.16
CA GLY A 55 0.81 11.86 7.39
C GLY A 55 1.96 11.04 8.00
N VAL A 56 2.14 11.12 9.33
CA VAL A 56 3.15 10.34 10.04
C VAL A 56 2.83 8.85 9.98
N LEU A 57 1.59 8.44 10.23
CA LEU A 57 1.18 7.03 10.13
C LEU A 57 1.40 6.48 8.71
N GLN A 58 1.02 7.26 7.70
CA GLN A 58 1.19 6.89 6.30
C GLN A 58 2.67 6.62 5.98
N ILE A 59 3.57 7.53 6.38
CA ILE A 59 5.01 7.36 6.14
C ILE A 59 5.53 6.17 6.95
N MET A 60 5.21 6.08 8.24
CA MET A 60 5.77 5.04 9.12
C MET A 60 5.33 3.63 8.71
N MET A 61 4.05 3.43 8.40
CA MET A 61 3.51 2.13 7.99
C MET A 61 4.00 1.75 6.59
N MET A 62 3.80 2.62 5.59
CA MET A 62 4.14 2.33 4.20
C MET A 62 5.65 2.20 4.00
N ALA A 63 6.44 3.03 4.69
CA ALA A 63 7.90 2.93 4.61
C ALA A 63 8.38 1.58 5.14
N THR A 64 7.84 1.14 6.28
CA THR A 64 8.23 -0.11 6.92
C THR A 64 7.81 -1.32 6.09
N GLU A 65 6.54 -1.40 5.69
CA GLU A 65 6.01 -2.56 4.97
C GLU A 65 6.70 -2.75 3.61
N MET A 66 6.87 -1.67 2.84
CA MET A 66 7.43 -1.75 1.50
C MET A 66 8.94 -1.98 1.54
N SER A 67 9.65 -1.42 2.52
CA SER A 67 11.08 -1.68 2.71
C SER A 67 11.34 -3.14 3.05
N ILE A 68 10.57 -3.70 3.99
CA ILE A 68 10.69 -5.12 4.37
C ILE A 68 10.39 -6.02 3.17
N MET A 69 9.30 -5.75 2.45
CA MET A 69 8.97 -6.50 1.22
C MET A 69 10.07 -6.41 0.17
N ALA A 70 10.62 -5.21 -0.08
CA ALA A 70 11.68 -5.03 -1.06
C ALA A 70 12.94 -5.82 -0.70
N ILE A 71 13.34 -5.82 0.58
CA ILE A 71 14.49 -6.59 1.07
C ILE A 71 14.26 -8.10 0.90
N PHE A 72 13.12 -8.61 1.38
CA PHE A 72 12.81 -10.04 1.26
C PHE A 72 12.69 -10.50 -0.18
N MET A 73 12.19 -9.65 -1.06
CA MET A 73 12.10 -9.93 -2.48
C MET A 73 13.49 -10.02 -3.14
N VAL A 74 14.42 -9.12 -2.82
CA VAL A 74 15.82 -9.26 -3.25
C VAL A 74 16.43 -10.56 -2.75
N MET A 75 16.13 -10.95 -1.52
CA MET A 75 16.74 -12.11 -0.86
C MET A 75 16.17 -13.45 -1.33
N PHE A 76 14.87 -13.52 -1.63
CA PHE A 76 14.16 -14.78 -1.87
C PHE A 76 13.63 -14.98 -3.30
N MET A 77 13.57 -13.95 -4.15
CA MET A 77 13.17 -14.15 -5.55
C MET A 77 14.36 -14.52 -6.44
N MET A 78 14.11 -15.46 -7.35
CA MET A 78 15.12 -16.06 -8.22
C MET A 78 15.58 -15.12 -9.34
N ASP A 79 14.74 -14.16 -9.76
CA ASP A 79 15.09 -13.07 -10.69
C ASP A 79 14.39 -11.76 -10.28
N PRO A 80 14.93 -11.03 -9.28
CA PRO A 80 14.36 -9.76 -8.84
C PRO A 80 14.61 -8.61 -9.84
N GLY A 81 15.43 -8.85 -10.87
CA GLY A 81 15.79 -7.91 -11.93
C GLY A 81 14.82 -7.91 -13.12
N GLY A 82 14.01 -8.96 -13.27
CA GLY A 82 13.07 -9.09 -14.38
C GLY A 82 13.76 -9.27 -15.73
N LEU A 83 14.91 -9.95 -15.74
CA LEU A 83 15.76 -10.16 -16.93
C LEU A 83 15.29 -11.37 -17.77
N GLY A 84 14.48 -12.25 -17.19
CA GLY A 84 13.75 -13.30 -17.90
C GLY A 84 12.58 -12.73 -18.68
N GLY A 85 12.80 -12.36 -19.95
CA GLY A 85 11.79 -11.84 -20.86
C GLY A 85 10.64 -12.83 -21.12
N MET A 86 9.66 -12.87 -20.21
CA MET A 86 8.36 -13.51 -20.41
C MET A 86 7.30 -12.42 -20.51
N ASP A 87 6.87 -12.12 -21.73
CA ASP A 87 5.74 -11.24 -21.99
C ASP A 87 4.44 -12.04 -21.74
N MET A 88 4.02 -12.16 -20.49
CA MET A 88 2.79 -12.86 -20.10
C MET A 88 1.53 -11.99 -20.33
N SER A 89 1.51 -11.19 -21.41
CA SER A 89 0.45 -10.22 -21.62
C SER A 89 -0.75 -10.86 -22.31
N HIS A 90 -1.66 -11.42 -21.53
CA HIS A 90 -3.01 -11.73 -21.99
C HIS A 90 -3.90 -10.49 -21.75
N GLN A 91 -4.59 -10.03 -22.80
CA GLN A 91 -5.62 -8.97 -22.75
C GLN A 91 -5.16 -7.53 -22.37
N LYS A 92 -4.02 -7.05 -22.88
CA LYS A 92 -3.56 -5.63 -22.73
C LYS A 92 -4.66 -4.59 -23.00
N ARG A 93 -5.52 -4.82 -24.00
CA ARG A 93 -6.59 -3.88 -24.38
C ARG A 93 -7.69 -3.78 -23.32
N PHE A 94 -8.04 -4.88 -22.66
CA PHE A 94 -9.06 -4.87 -21.60
C PHE A 94 -8.52 -4.19 -20.34
N SER A 95 -7.28 -4.52 -19.94
CA SER A 95 -6.62 -3.87 -18.80
C SER A 95 -6.47 -2.36 -19.00
N LEU A 96 -6.06 -1.92 -20.20
CA LEU A 96 -5.96 -0.50 -20.52
C LEU A 96 -7.32 0.20 -20.51
N GLY A 97 -8.36 -0.46 -21.03
CA GLY A 97 -9.74 0.04 -20.99
C GLY A 97 -10.27 0.18 -19.56
N ALA A 98 -10.12 -0.86 -18.73
CA ALA A 98 -10.54 -0.85 -17.34
C ALA A 98 -9.81 0.21 -16.52
N GLY A 99 -8.48 0.32 -16.69
CA GLY A 99 -7.68 1.35 -16.02
C GLY A 99 -8.06 2.77 -16.46
N GLY A 100 -8.29 2.99 -17.76
CA GLY A 100 -8.75 4.26 -18.29
C GLY A 100 -10.13 4.67 -17.78
N ILE A 101 -11.07 3.74 -17.73
CA ILE A 101 -12.42 3.97 -17.16
C ILE A 101 -12.31 4.31 -15.68
N ALA A 102 -11.57 3.52 -14.89
CA ALA A 102 -11.40 3.77 -13.46
C ALA A 102 -10.77 5.15 -13.19
N ALA A 103 -9.75 5.54 -13.95
CA ALA A 103 -9.13 6.85 -13.84
C ALA A 103 -10.10 7.98 -14.23
N ALA A 104 -10.83 7.82 -15.33
CA ALA A 104 -11.83 8.80 -15.76
C ALA A 104 -12.95 8.97 -14.73
N THR A 105 -13.44 7.87 -14.13
CA THR A 105 -14.43 7.91 -13.06
C THR A 105 -13.89 8.62 -11.82
N ALA A 106 -12.67 8.32 -11.39
CA ALA A 106 -12.06 8.99 -10.24
C ALA A 106 -11.89 10.50 -10.47
N ILE A 107 -11.45 10.91 -11.66
CA ILE A 107 -11.32 12.33 -12.04
C ILE A 107 -12.71 12.99 -12.10
N ALA A 108 -13.71 12.31 -12.66
CA ALA A 108 -15.07 12.82 -12.73
C ALA A 108 -15.65 13.04 -11.34
N VAL A 109 -15.49 12.10 -10.41
CA VAL A 109 -15.89 12.27 -9.01
C VAL A 109 -15.13 13.45 -8.38
N ALA A 110 -13.81 13.53 -8.57
CA ALA A 110 -13.02 14.61 -8.01
C ALA A 110 -13.48 16.01 -8.46
N LEU A 111 -13.88 16.16 -9.73
CA LEU A 111 -14.26 17.45 -10.32
C LEU A 111 -15.75 17.78 -10.20
N LEU A 112 -16.63 16.78 -10.19
CA LEU A 112 -18.09 16.97 -10.20
C LEU A 112 -18.72 16.89 -8.81
N SER A 113 -18.02 16.29 -7.83
CA SER A 113 -18.52 16.25 -6.46
C SER A 113 -18.37 17.61 -5.77
N ASP A 114 -19.42 18.01 -5.07
CA ASP A 114 -19.36 19.14 -4.14
C ASP A 114 -18.71 18.67 -2.84
N TRP A 115 -17.50 19.18 -2.58
CA TRP A 115 -16.71 18.87 -1.38
C TRP A 115 -17.08 19.75 -0.18
N GLY A 116 -18.02 20.68 -0.36
CA GLY A 116 -18.43 21.62 0.66
C GLY A 116 -17.49 22.83 0.80
N PRO A 117 -17.75 23.70 1.78
CA PRO A 117 -16.97 24.92 1.97
C PRO A 117 -15.55 24.61 2.46
N VAL A 118 -14.58 25.38 1.97
CA VAL A 118 -13.19 25.30 2.42
C VAL A 118 -13.10 25.75 3.88
N THR A 119 -12.62 24.86 4.76
CA THR A 119 -12.27 25.25 6.13
C THR A 119 -11.04 26.15 6.11
N ALA A 120 -11.15 27.34 6.70
CA ALA A 120 -10.08 28.35 6.68
C ALA A 120 -8.94 28.02 7.66
N GLU A 121 -9.25 27.29 8.72
CA GLU A 121 -8.29 26.86 9.75
C GLU A 121 -8.45 25.38 10.03
N ALA A 122 -7.33 24.66 10.03
CA ALA A 122 -7.28 23.29 10.50
C ALA A 122 -7.25 23.29 12.04
N PRO A 123 -7.99 22.38 12.71
CA PRO A 123 -7.88 22.14 14.14
C PRO A 123 -6.43 21.82 14.55
N ASP A 124 -6.07 22.11 15.80
CA ASP A 124 -4.76 21.74 16.34
C ASP A 124 -4.51 20.23 16.31
N ALA A 125 -3.25 19.82 16.06
CA ALA A 125 -2.84 18.43 15.91
C ALA A 125 -3.21 17.55 17.11
N ALA A 126 -3.07 18.08 18.33
CA ALA A 126 -3.41 17.35 19.55
C ALA A 126 -4.92 17.15 19.67
N MET A 127 -5.71 18.14 19.24
CA MET A 127 -7.17 18.03 19.21
C MET A 127 -7.64 17.00 18.18
N GLN A 128 -7.10 17.03 16.96
CA GLN A 128 -7.42 16.04 15.93
C GLN A 128 -7.15 14.60 16.42
N THR A 129 -5.99 14.38 17.03
CA THR A 129 -5.60 13.05 17.55
C THR A 129 -6.52 12.60 18.68
N ARG A 130 -6.90 13.52 19.58
CA ARG A 130 -7.82 13.24 20.68
C ARG A 130 -9.21 12.89 20.17
N GLU A 131 -9.73 13.65 19.22
CA GLU A 131 -11.05 13.42 18.62
C GLU A 131 -11.10 12.10 17.85
N LEU A 132 -10.03 11.76 17.13
CA LEU A 132 -9.90 10.47 16.49
C LEU A 132 -9.99 9.33 17.53
N GLY A 133 -9.29 9.45 18.65
CA GLY A 133 -9.36 8.47 19.73
C GLY A 133 -10.78 8.28 20.29
N PHE A 134 -11.51 9.38 20.52
CA PHE A 134 -12.91 9.31 20.96
C PHE A 134 -13.83 8.71 19.91
N GLU A 135 -13.64 9.02 18.63
CA GLU A 135 -14.42 8.44 17.54
C GLU A 135 -14.17 6.93 17.41
N MET A 136 -12.91 6.51 17.52
CA MET A 136 -12.52 5.08 17.45
C MET A 136 -13.07 4.27 18.63
N LEU A 137 -13.01 4.80 19.86
CA LEU A 137 -13.48 4.10 21.06
C LEU A 137 -14.98 4.32 21.36
N GLY A 138 -15.60 5.30 20.71
CA GLY A 138 -17.02 5.59 20.84
C GLY A 138 -17.83 4.92 19.73
N ARG A 139 -18.19 5.71 18.71
CA ARG A 139 -19.09 5.27 17.63
C ARG A 139 -18.48 4.18 16.76
N SER A 140 -17.17 4.22 16.52
CA SER A 140 -16.47 3.30 15.62
C SER A 140 -15.82 2.10 16.33
N MET A 141 -16.21 1.81 17.57
CA MET A 141 -15.64 0.72 18.37
C MET A 141 -15.70 -0.64 17.67
N LEU A 142 -16.83 -0.96 17.01
CA LEU A 142 -16.95 -2.22 16.26
C LEU A 142 -16.00 -2.29 15.06
N ILE A 143 -15.74 -1.17 14.39
CA ILE A 143 -14.77 -1.12 13.28
C ILE A 143 -13.35 -1.35 13.83
N PHE A 144 -13.03 -0.76 14.97
CA PHE A 144 -11.74 -0.97 15.64
C PHE A 144 -11.53 -2.44 16.04
N GLU A 145 -12.53 -3.07 16.66
CA GLU A 145 -12.47 -4.49 17.06
C GLU A 145 -12.33 -5.42 15.86
N THR A 146 -13.09 -5.18 14.79
CA THR A 146 -12.99 -5.99 13.57
C THR A 146 -11.65 -5.82 12.86
N ALA A 147 -11.04 -4.63 12.89
CA ALA A 147 -9.68 -4.43 12.41
C ALA A 147 -8.65 -5.23 13.24
N ALA A 148 -8.79 -5.25 14.57
CA ALA A 148 -7.91 -6.04 15.45
C ALA A 148 -8.00 -7.55 15.18
N VAL A 149 -9.22 -8.08 15.03
CA VAL A 149 -9.45 -9.49 14.67
C VAL A 149 -8.91 -9.80 13.27
N THR A 150 -9.00 -8.84 12.34
CA THR A 150 -8.44 -9.00 10.99
C THR A 150 -6.92 -9.10 11.03
N ILE A 151 -6.25 -8.25 11.82
CA ILE A 151 -4.78 -8.31 12.00
C ILE A 151 -4.37 -9.64 12.64
N LEU A 152 -5.07 -10.07 13.70
CA LEU A 152 -4.82 -11.38 14.32
C LEU A 152 -4.95 -12.52 13.31
N THR A 153 -6.03 -12.50 12.53
CA THR A 153 -6.30 -13.51 11.49
C THR A 153 -5.21 -13.51 10.42
N ALA A 154 -4.79 -12.32 9.95
CA ALA A 154 -3.72 -12.18 8.97
C ALA A 154 -2.39 -12.73 9.50
N MET A 155 -2.05 -12.49 10.77
CA MET A 155 -0.84 -13.04 11.39
C MET A 155 -0.88 -14.58 11.47
N ILE A 156 -2.01 -15.16 11.87
CA ILE A 156 -2.19 -16.62 11.94
C ILE A 156 -2.07 -17.22 10.53
N ALA A 157 -2.78 -16.64 9.55
CA ALA A 157 -2.77 -17.11 8.17
C ALA A 157 -1.36 -17.03 7.56
N ALA A 158 -0.68 -15.89 7.69
CA ALA A 158 0.68 -15.71 7.20
C ALA A 158 1.65 -16.74 7.81
N THR A 159 1.57 -16.95 9.14
CA THR A 159 2.40 -17.93 9.83
C THR A 159 2.10 -19.36 9.38
N ALA A 160 0.83 -19.73 9.27
CA ALA A 160 0.42 -21.05 8.80
C ALA A 160 0.89 -21.33 7.36
N THR A 161 0.82 -20.33 6.48
CA THR A 161 1.30 -20.45 5.09
C THR A 161 2.82 -20.54 4.97
N ALA A 162 3.57 -20.03 5.95
CA ALA A 162 5.03 -20.04 5.93
C ALA A 162 5.63 -21.38 6.41
N ILE A 163 4.84 -22.25 7.07
CA ILE A 163 5.34 -23.55 7.58
C ILE A 163 5.43 -24.54 6.40
N PRO A 164 6.60 -25.17 6.16
CA PRO A 164 6.74 -26.16 5.11
C PRO A 164 5.89 -27.41 5.42
N ALA A 165 5.16 -27.91 4.43
CA ALA A 165 4.43 -29.17 4.55
C ALA A 165 5.43 -30.31 4.77
N ARG A 166 5.27 -31.07 5.85
CA ARG A 166 6.07 -32.27 6.10
C ARG A 166 5.48 -33.42 5.29
N GLU A 167 6.27 -33.95 4.36
CA GLU A 167 5.98 -35.23 3.71
C GLU A 167 5.89 -36.33 4.78
N PRO A 168 4.81 -37.13 4.85
CA PRO A 168 4.77 -38.27 5.74
C PRO A 168 5.85 -39.27 5.34
N ALA A 169 6.64 -39.74 6.31
CA ALA A 169 7.71 -40.70 6.08
C ALA A 169 7.14 -41.98 5.47
N ASN A 170 7.51 -42.27 4.22
CA ASN A 170 7.16 -43.52 3.54
C ASN A 170 7.90 -44.68 4.21
N HIS A 171 7.27 -45.32 5.18
CA HIS A 171 7.73 -46.58 5.75
C HIS A 171 7.27 -47.74 4.86
N ASP A 172 7.89 -47.91 3.70
CA ASP A 172 7.74 -49.16 2.96
C ASP A 172 8.92 -49.48 2.05
N HIS A 173 9.87 -50.26 2.57
CA HIS A 173 10.49 -51.45 1.94
C HIS A 173 11.73 -51.89 2.74
N LYS A 174 11.53 -52.81 3.68
CA LYS A 174 12.62 -53.63 4.26
C LYS A 174 12.17 -55.05 4.56
N GLU A 175 11.38 -55.68 3.70
CA GLU A 175 11.21 -57.14 3.74
C GLU A 175 11.07 -57.67 2.31
N THR A 176 12.15 -58.23 1.76
CA THR A 176 12.20 -59.37 0.81
C THR A 176 13.59 -59.47 0.17
N SER A 177 14.56 -59.94 0.94
CA SER A 177 15.74 -60.61 0.38
C SER A 177 16.37 -61.49 1.46
N ARG A 178 15.78 -62.67 1.68
CA ARG A 178 16.46 -63.82 2.28
C ARG A 178 15.86 -65.10 1.73
#